data_AF-A0A3M1KMT7-F1
#
_entry.id   AF-A0A3M1KMT7-F1
#
_cell.length_a   1.000
_cell.length_b   1.000
_cell.length_c   1.000
_cell.angle_alpha   90.00
_cell.angle_beta   90.00
_cell.angle_gamma   90.00
#
_symmetry.space_group_name_H-M   'P 1'
#
loop_
_entity.id
_entity.type
_entity.pdbx_description
1 polymer ?
#
loop_
_entity_poly.entity_id
_entity_poly.type
_entity_poly.pdbx_seq_one_letter_code
_entity_poly.pdbx_strand_id
1 'polypeptide(L)'
;MAVKLLCIGDIHLGRRPGRLPSDLFAEEGAALGPLAAWRRAVDEAIDRRVDAVLLAGDVVEQEDDFYEAFAPLEEGVRRLQDAGIAVLAVAGNHDVAVLPRLARVIDSFRLLGAGGRWEEATVEGEDGHR
;
A
#
# COMPACT_ATOMS: atom_id res chain seq x y z
N MET A 1 20.65 -1.39 16.45
CA MET A 1 20.30 -0.77 15.15
C MET A 1 18.95 -0.09 15.28
N ALA A 2 18.50 0.66 14.26
CA ALA A 2 17.24 1.42 14.30
C ALA A 2 16.17 0.73 13.44
N VAL A 3 14.90 0.78 13.89
CA VAL A 3 13.74 0.36 13.08
C VAL A 3 13.66 1.22 11.82
N LYS A 4 13.46 0.58 10.68
CA LYS A 4 13.34 1.22 9.35
C LYS A 4 11.93 1.03 8.83
N LEU A 5 11.25 2.14 8.58
CA LEU A 5 9.88 2.18 8.10
C LEU A 5 9.83 2.81 6.71
N LEU A 6 8.99 2.28 5.82
CA LEU A 6 8.57 2.98 4.61
C LEU A 6 7.12 3.45 4.79
N CYS A 7 6.93 4.77 4.83
CA CYS A 7 5.60 5.36 4.90
C CYS A 7 5.16 5.84 3.51
N ILE A 8 3.98 5.44 3.08
CA ILE A 8 3.41 5.83 1.79
C ILE A 8 1.89 6.04 1.92
N GLY A 9 1.36 7.06 1.26
CA GLY A 9 -0.07 7.37 1.20
C GLY A 9 -0.39 8.04 -0.14
N ASP A 10 -1.66 8.37 -0.37
CA ASP A 10 -2.13 9.07 -1.57
C ASP A 10 -1.66 8.39 -2.88
N ILE A 11 -1.65 7.06 -2.88
CA ILE A 11 -1.23 6.29 -4.06
C ILE A 11 -2.31 6.37 -5.14
N HIS A 12 -3.59 6.33 -4.74
CA HIS A 12 -4.74 6.33 -5.64
C HIS A 12 -4.68 5.23 -6.71
N LEU A 13 -4.44 3.97 -6.30
CA LEU A 13 -4.53 2.81 -7.20
C LEU A 13 -5.88 2.77 -7.93
N GLY A 14 -5.86 2.48 -9.23
CA GLY A 14 -7.00 2.59 -10.13
C GLY A 14 -7.00 3.89 -10.96
N ARG A 15 -6.40 4.98 -10.46
CA ARG A 15 -6.30 6.24 -11.19
C ARG A 15 -5.32 6.13 -12.36
N ARG A 16 -5.66 6.81 -13.47
CA ARG A 16 -4.76 7.03 -14.62
C ARG A 16 -4.23 8.47 -14.63
N PRO A 17 -2.97 8.71 -15.04
CA PRO A 17 -2.45 10.07 -15.17
C PRO A 17 -3.26 10.89 -16.19
N GLY A 18 -4.03 11.89 -15.73
CA GLY A 18 -4.98 12.62 -16.56
C GLY A 18 -4.41 13.79 -17.38
N ARG A 19 -3.12 14.12 -17.22
CA ARG A 19 -2.49 15.31 -17.86
C ARG A 19 -1.18 14.98 -18.59
N LEU A 20 -0.93 13.71 -18.90
CA LEU A 20 0.20 13.36 -19.75
C LEU A 20 -0.09 13.78 -21.20
N PRO A 21 0.90 14.33 -21.93
CA PRO A 21 0.84 14.47 -23.38
C PRO A 21 0.40 13.16 -24.05
N SER A 22 -0.39 13.22 -25.12
CA SER A 22 -1.04 12.03 -25.70
C SER A 22 -0.05 10.99 -26.21
N ASP A 23 1.07 11.45 -26.76
CA ASP A 23 2.23 10.65 -27.17
C ASP A 23 2.85 9.94 -25.97
N LEU A 24 3.15 10.68 -24.89
CA LEU A 24 3.72 10.11 -23.67
C LEU A 24 2.75 9.17 -22.95
N PHE A 25 1.44 9.45 -22.97
CA PHE A 25 0.43 8.58 -22.39
C PHE A 25 0.34 7.25 -23.14
N ALA A 26 0.40 7.28 -24.48
CA ALA A 26 0.34 6.08 -25.30
C ALA A 26 1.58 5.19 -25.14
N GLU A 27 2.75 5.81 -24.98
CA GLU A 27 4.03 5.08 -24.85
C GLU A 27 4.32 4.63 -23.41
N GLU A 28 4.07 5.50 -22.42
CA GLU A 28 4.55 5.31 -21.04
C GLU A 28 3.48 5.49 -19.95
N GLY A 29 2.22 5.79 -20.32
CA GLY A 29 1.18 6.16 -19.35
C GLY A 29 0.96 5.15 -18.22
N ALA A 30 1.14 3.84 -18.49
CA ALA A 30 1.09 2.79 -17.48
C ALA A 30 2.32 2.77 -16.56
N ALA A 31 3.51 3.07 -17.08
CA ALA A 31 4.76 3.10 -16.34
C ALA A 31 4.91 4.35 -15.45
N LEU A 32 4.13 5.39 -15.72
CA LEU A 32 4.07 6.65 -14.98
C LEU A 32 2.87 6.74 -14.03
N GLY A 33 2.07 5.68 -13.92
CA GLY A 33 0.86 5.65 -13.11
C GLY A 33 1.04 5.13 -11.68
N PRO A 34 0.00 5.28 -10.83
CA PRO A 34 -0.08 4.75 -9.47
C PRO A 34 0.36 3.29 -9.31
N LEU A 35 -0.07 2.42 -10.22
CA LEU A 35 0.28 1.00 -10.17
C LEU A 35 1.80 0.77 -10.30
N ALA A 36 2.45 1.50 -11.20
CA ALA A 36 3.90 1.41 -11.36
C ALA A 36 4.63 1.98 -10.14
N ALA A 37 4.13 3.08 -9.58
CA ALA A 37 4.68 3.65 -8.34
C ALA A 37 4.54 2.67 -7.16
N TRP A 38 3.39 2.02 -6.99
CA TRP A 38 3.17 1.00 -5.97
C TRP A 38 4.12 -0.19 -6.12
N ARG A 39 4.27 -0.73 -7.33
CA ARG A 39 5.21 -1.83 -7.59
C ARG A 39 6.65 -1.45 -7.23
N ARG A 40 7.10 -0.26 -7.63
CA ARG A 40 8.44 0.24 -7.27
C ARG A 40 8.59 0.44 -5.76
N ALA A 41 7.55 0.92 -5.06
CA ALA A 41 7.59 1.06 -3.61
C ALA A 41 7.70 -0.30 -2.90
N VAL A 42 7.01 -1.32 -3.39
CA VAL A 42 7.13 -2.71 -2.89
C VAL A 42 8.55 -3.24 -3.13
N ASP A 43 9.08 -3.07 -4.34
CA ASP A 43 10.43 -3.52 -4.68
C ASP A 43 11.47 -2.81 -3.78
N GLU A 44 11.34 -1.50 -3.61
CA GLU A 44 12.25 -0.71 -2.77
C GLU A 44 12.18 -1.10 -1.30
N ALA A 45 10.98 -1.40 -0.77
CA ALA A 45 10.81 -1.87 0.60
C ALA A 45 11.54 -3.19 0.85
N ILE A 46 11.44 -4.13 -0.10
CA ILE A 46 12.11 -5.42 -0.07
C ILE A 46 13.63 -5.23 -0.19
N ASP A 47 14.09 -4.47 -1.18
CA ASP A 47 15.51 -4.23 -1.44
C ASP A 47 16.20 -3.55 -0.26
N ARG A 48 15.52 -2.59 0.38
CA ARG A 48 16.05 -1.90 1.56
C ARG A 48 15.91 -2.69 2.85
N ARG A 49 15.18 -3.81 2.86
CA ARG A 49 14.83 -4.56 4.07
C ARG A 49 14.28 -3.63 5.15
N VAL A 50 13.14 -3.03 4.85
CA VAL A 50 12.38 -2.26 5.86
C VAL A 50 11.67 -3.22 6.81
N ASP A 51 11.49 -2.83 8.06
CA ASP A 51 10.79 -3.66 9.05
C ASP A 51 9.26 -3.58 8.86
N ALA A 52 8.76 -2.44 8.38
CA ALA A 52 7.37 -2.28 8.02
C ALA A 52 7.12 -1.26 6.89
N VAL A 53 6.04 -1.50 6.16
CA VAL A 53 5.39 -0.53 5.28
C VAL A 53 4.14 0.01 5.97
N LEU A 54 4.03 1.34 6.06
CA LEU A 54 2.88 2.05 6.63
C LEU A 54 2.09 2.72 5.51
N LEU A 55 0.87 2.25 5.26
CA LEU A 55 -0.08 2.84 4.32
C LEU A 55 -0.90 3.93 5.04
N ALA A 56 -0.62 5.19 4.74
CA ALA A 56 -1.11 6.35 5.49
C ALA A 56 -2.45 6.94 4.98
N GLY A 57 -3.19 6.17 4.17
CA GLY A 57 -4.48 6.56 3.61
C GLY A 57 -4.44 6.88 2.12
N ASP A 58 -5.62 6.93 1.52
CA ASP A 58 -5.90 7.13 0.10
C ASP A 58 -5.03 6.27 -0.82
N VAL A 59 -4.98 4.97 -0.48
CA VAL A 59 -4.22 3.94 -1.21
C VAL A 59 -4.91 3.61 -2.53
N VAL A 60 -6.24 3.61 -2.55
CA VAL A 60 -7.06 3.35 -3.74
C VAL A 60 -7.87 4.58 -4.13
N GLU A 61 -8.27 4.72 -5.40
CA GLU A 61 -9.03 5.88 -5.88
C GLU A 61 -10.54 5.79 -5.54
N GLN A 62 -11.29 4.77 -5.94
CA GLN A 62 -12.74 4.68 -5.64
C GLN A 62 -13.23 3.23 -5.62
N GLU A 63 -14.40 3.00 -4.99
CA GLU A 63 -15.06 1.69 -4.91
C GLU A 63 -15.37 1.07 -6.27
N ASP A 64 -15.65 1.86 -7.31
CA ASP A 64 -16.06 1.34 -8.62
C ASP A 64 -14.90 0.69 -9.41
N ASP A 65 -13.65 1.06 -9.10
CA ASP A 65 -12.43 0.43 -9.64
C ASP A 65 -11.96 -0.75 -8.78
N PHE A 66 -12.90 -1.36 -8.01
CA PHE A 66 -12.64 -2.39 -7.02
C PHE A 66 -11.67 -3.46 -7.52
N TYR A 67 -11.90 -3.99 -8.71
CA TYR A 67 -11.11 -5.10 -9.25
C TYR A 67 -9.74 -4.65 -9.77
N GLU A 68 -9.66 -3.47 -10.38
CA GLU A 68 -8.41 -2.94 -10.94
C GLU A 68 -7.42 -2.52 -9.85
N ALA A 69 -7.92 -2.01 -8.72
CA ALA A 69 -7.09 -1.56 -7.60
C ALA A 69 -6.84 -2.65 -6.54
N PHE A 70 -7.82 -3.52 -6.26
CA PHE A 70 -7.69 -4.52 -5.20
C PHE A 70 -6.63 -5.58 -5.51
N ALA A 71 -6.65 -6.15 -6.72
CA ALA A 71 -5.73 -7.25 -7.04
C ALA A 71 -4.25 -6.83 -6.98
N PRO A 72 -3.83 -5.67 -7.52
CA PRO A 72 -2.45 -5.22 -7.37
C PRO A 72 -2.05 -4.82 -5.95
N LEU A 73 -3.00 -4.29 -5.16
CA LEU A 73 -2.76 -4.01 -3.75
C LEU A 73 -2.54 -5.31 -2.98
N GLU A 74 -3.43 -6.30 -3.17
CA GLU A 74 -3.32 -7.62 -2.57
C GLU A 74 -1.99 -8.30 -2.95
N GLU A 75 -1.62 -8.27 -4.23
CA GLU A 75 -0.35 -8.81 -4.74
C GLU A 75 0.85 -8.15 -4.04
N GLY A 76 0.89 -6.82 -3.99
CA GLY A 76 1.98 -6.08 -3.35
C GLY A 76 2.09 -6.36 -1.85
N VAL A 77 0.96 -6.41 -1.14
CA VAL A 77 0.94 -6.75 0.30
C VAL A 77 1.42 -8.18 0.54
N ARG A 78 1.00 -9.15 -0.29
CA ARG A 78 1.51 -10.54 -0.19
C ARG A 78 3.02 -10.60 -0.43
N ARG A 79 3.54 -9.91 -1.44
CA ARG A 79 4.99 -9.84 -1.71
C ARG A 79 5.78 -9.28 -0.52
N LEU A 80 5.29 -8.24 0.12
CA LEU A 80 5.91 -7.67 1.32
C LEU A 80 5.93 -8.69 2.47
N GLN A 81 4.82 -9.40 2.67
CA GLN A 81 4.71 -10.42 3.72
C GLN A 81 5.60 -11.63 3.49
N ASP A 82 5.69 -12.10 2.25
CA ASP A 82 6.60 -13.19 1.87
C ASP A 82 8.07 -12.82 2.12
N ALA A 83 8.39 -11.52 2.09
CA ALA A 83 9.70 -10.96 2.46
C ALA A 83 9.85 -10.68 3.97
N GLY A 84 8.86 -11.01 4.80
CA GLY A 84 8.90 -10.79 6.25
C GLY A 84 8.60 -9.36 6.70
N ILE A 85 8.11 -8.50 5.80
CA ILE A 85 7.86 -7.08 6.07
C ILE A 85 6.43 -6.90 6.59
N ALA A 86 6.28 -6.26 7.75
CA ALA A 86 4.96 -5.97 8.30
C ALA A 86 4.24 -4.89 7.45
N VAL A 87 2.93 -5.01 7.29
CA VAL A 87 2.13 -4.00 6.59
C VAL A 87 1.01 -3.52 7.50
N LEU A 88 1.04 -2.23 7.80
CA LEU A 88 0.02 -1.56 8.61
C LEU A 88 -0.62 -0.45 7.78
N ALA A 89 -1.90 -0.19 8.02
CA ALA A 89 -2.62 0.84 7.31
C ALA A 89 -3.57 1.62 8.22
N VAL A 90 -3.82 2.87 7.84
CA VAL A 90 -4.96 3.68 8.28
C VAL A 90 -5.75 4.04 7.03
N ALA A 91 -7.07 3.94 7.08
CA ALA A 91 -7.91 4.25 5.92
C ALA A 91 -8.03 5.76 5.72
N GLY A 92 -7.79 6.21 4.49
CA GLY A 92 -8.26 7.51 4.00
C GLY A 92 -9.73 7.44 3.58
N ASN A 93 -10.29 8.56 3.08
CA ASN A 93 -11.71 8.60 2.71
C ASN A 93 -12.02 7.76 1.46
N HIS A 94 -11.02 7.43 0.65
CA HIS A 94 -11.20 6.58 -0.53
C HIS A 94 -11.06 5.07 -0.22
N ASP A 95 -10.49 4.73 0.93
CA ASP A 95 -10.12 3.35 1.30
C ASP A 95 -11.23 2.56 2.00
N VAL A 96 -12.34 3.22 2.33
CA VAL A 96 -13.35 2.80 3.33
C VAL A 96 -13.95 1.41 3.13
N ALA A 97 -13.90 0.88 1.91
CA ALA A 97 -14.34 -0.49 1.61
C ALA A 97 -13.19 -1.45 1.26
N VAL A 98 -12.15 -0.95 0.58
CA VAL A 98 -11.06 -1.78 0.09
C VAL A 98 -10.16 -2.27 1.21
N LEU A 99 -9.65 -1.38 2.07
CA LEU A 99 -8.72 -1.78 3.14
C LEU A 99 -9.39 -2.71 4.18
N PRO A 100 -10.65 -2.47 4.62
CA PRO A 100 -11.34 -3.43 5.47
C PRO A 100 -11.55 -4.80 4.84
N ARG A 101 -11.74 -4.89 3.51
CA ARG A 101 -11.80 -6.18 2.82
C ARG A 101 -10.42 -6.83 2.77
N LEU A 102 -9.37 -6.07 2.47
CA LEU A 102 -8.01 -6.59 2.42
C LEU A 102 -7.60 -7.20 3.77
N ALA A 103 -7.94 -6.54 4.88
CA ALA A 103 -7.73 -7.05 6.24
C ALA A 103 -8.49 -8.35 6.56
N ARG A 104 -9.56 -8.69 5.81
CA ARG A 104 -10.25 -9.99 5.93
C ARG A 104 -9.65 -11.08 5.04
N VAL A 105 -8.89 -10.70 4.01
CA VAL A 105 -8.28 -11.61 3.03
C VAL A 105 -6.83 -11.95 3.40
N ILE A 106 -6.16 -11.04 4.10
CA ILE A 106 -4.77 -11.17 4.51
C ILE A 106 -4.68 -10.94 6.03
N ASP A 107 -4.59 -12.02 6.81
CA ASP A 107 -4.61 -11.98 8.28
C ASP A 107 -3.46 -11.14 8.89
N SER A 108 -2.31 -11.11 8.23
CA SER A 108 -1.10 -10.38 8.62
C SER A 108 -1.13 -8.89 8.27
N PHE A 109 -2.09 -8.44 7.46
CA PHE A 109 -2.29 -7.02 7.17
C PHE A 109 -3.08 -6.37 8.30
N ARG A 110 -2.53 -5.31 8.92
CA ARG A 110 -3.19 -4.64 10.04
C ARG A 110 -3.79 -3.31 9.61
N LEU A 111 -5.12 -3.27 9.50
CA LEU A 111 -5.87 -2.01 9.43
C LEU A 111 -6.13 -1.49 10.84
N LEU A 112 -5.50 -0.37 11.20
CA LEU A 112 -5.76 0.34 12.45
C LEU A 112 -6.96 1.27 12.28
N GLY A 113 -7.71 1.49 13.36
CA GLY A 113 -8.85 2.40 13.32
C GLY A 113 -10.17 1.73 12.92
N ALA A 114 -10.17 0.40 12.75
CA ALA A 114 -11.31 -0.32 12.19
C ALA A 114 -12.56 -0.17 13.08
N GLY A 115 -13.65 0.30 12.47
CA GLY A 115 -14.90 0.61 13.18
C GLY A 115 -14.86 1.91 13.99
N GLY A 116 -13.94 2.83 13.67
CA GLY A 116 -13.82 4.13 14.35
C GLY A 116 -13.23 4.04 15.76
N ARG A 117 -12.54 2.94 16.08
CA ARG A 117 -11.87 2.74 17.37
C ARG A 117 -10.40 3.12 17.23
N TRP A 118 -9.90 3.93 18.16
CA TRP A 118 -8.47 4.20 18.24
C TRP A 118 -7.70 2.90 18.54
N GLU A 119 -6.62 2.68 17.80
CA GLU A 119 -5.77 1.50 17.91
C GLU A 119 -4.31 1.91 17.70
N GLU A 120 -3.40 1.13 18.28
CA GLU A 120 -1.95 1.28 18.14
C GLU A 120 -1.32 -0.07 17.82
N ALA A 121 -0.13 -0.04 17.23
CA ALA A 121 0.66 -1.24 16.98
C ALA A 121 2.15 -0.94 17.16
N THR A 122 2.86 -1.86 17.79
CA THR A 122 4.32 -1.84 17.88
C THR A 122 4.90 -2.60 16.69
N VAL A 123 5.87 -1.99 16.02
CA VAL A 123 6.72 -2.66 15.01
C VAL A 123 8.02 -3.02 15.70
N GLU A 124 8.46 -4.26 15.55
CA GLU A 124 9.77 -4.71 16.01
C GLU A 124 10.66 -4.93 14.79
N GLY A 125 11.86 -4.37 14.77
CA GLY A 125 12.82 -4.63 13.72
C GLY A 125 13.45 -6.02 13.83
N GLU A 126 14.08 -6.51 12.76
CA GLU A 126 14.66 -7.87 12.70
C GLU A 126 15.59 -8.21 13.88
N ASP A 127 16.26 -7.22 14.48
CA ASP A 127 17.14 -7.39 15.64
C ASP A 127 16.43 -7.34 17.01
N GLY A 128 15.10 -7.28 17.05
CA GLY A 128 14.30 -7.16 18.28
C GLY A 128 14.23 -5.75 18.87
N HIS A 129 14.62 -4.72 18.12
CA HIS A 129 14.42 -3.31 18.50
C HIS A 129 12.98 -2.87 18.23
N ARG A 130 12.41 -2.03 19.10
CA ARG A 130 11.06 -1.49 18.99
C ARG A 130 11.07 -0.03 18.58
#